data_AF-A0A7S3UD24-F1
#
_entry.id   AF-A0A7S3UD24-F1
#
_cell.length_a   1.000
_cell.length_b   1.000
_cell.length_c   1.000
_cell.angle_alpha   90.00
_cell.angle_beta   90.00
_cell.angle_gamma   90.00
#
_symmetry.space_group_name_H-M   'P 1'
#
loop_
_entity.id
_entity.type
_entity.pdbx_description
1 polymer ?
#
loop_
_entity_poly.entity_id
_entity_poly.type
_entity_poly.pdbx_seq_one_letter_code
_entity_poly.pdbx_strand_id
1 'polypeptide(L)'
;MATSTQTTHHVLHGGWTKKREKRQATWSARKRTSSRNVKVMVEAWAGQKSLQRLRMKELMQTLEDARVRPIAPMNAREAHGNDRCVLVDVRPWEEYRGGWAQGAHNVPLFRRIQGWEPDKVARRAAFLAFGVLQGTEENPEFLKQAEEAIQNTEGISTVNNTEKEVVLMCLGGTWPRLDATMDTSVKNGKITRSLQAAYTLVEAGFERVRVLDGGVRAWYEAGLDMECEEAWSDEWNIES
;
A
#
# COMPACT_ATOMS: atom_id res chain seq x y z
N MET A 1 7.86 72.58 -15.71
CA MET A 1 6.94 71.71 -14.96
C MET A 1 6.67 70.48 -15.82
N ALA A 2 7.04 69.33 -15.24
CA ALA A 2 6.97 67.92 -15.66
C ALA A 2 6.38 67.53 -17.03
N THR A 3 7.23 66.95 -17.89
CA THR A 3 6.88 66.05 -18.99
C THR A 3 6.79 64.61 -18.48
N SER A 4 5.64 63.96 -18.67
CA SER A 4 5.35 62.59 -18.23
C SER A 4 5.68 61.58 -19.33
N THR A 5 6.72 60.77 -19.14
CA THR A 5 7.02 59.60 -19.97
C THR A 5 6.27 58.38 -19.45
N GLN A 6 5.42 57.77 -20.29
CA GLN A 6 4.80 56.47 -20.00
C GLN A 6 5.75 55.35 -20.44
N THR A 7 6.14 54.49 -19.50
CA THR A 7 6.89 53.26 -19.73
C THR A 7 5.90 52.10 -19.92
N THR A 8 5.90 51.48 -21.10
CA THR A 8 5.17 50.24 -21.39
C THR A 8 5.97 49.03 -20.90
N HIS A 9 5.45 48.32 -19.90
CA HIS A 9 5.95 46.99 -19.52
C HIS A 9 5.28 45.91 -20.37
N HIS A 10 6.05 45.26 -21.24
CA HIS A 10 5.64 44.03 -21.91
C HIS A 10 5.72 42.85 -20.94
N VAL A 11 4.57 42.25 -20.61
CA VAL A 11 4.47 41.00 -19.86
C VAL A 11 4.41 39.83 -20.84
N LEU A 12 5.44 38.97 -20.83
CA LEU A 12 5.43 37.70 -21.57
C LEU A 12 4.78 36.61 -20.70
N HIS A 13 3.51 36.32 -20.95
CA HIS A 13 2.82 35.12 -20.44
C HIS A 13 2.39 34.24 -21.62
N GLY A 14 3.17 33.23 -21.96
CA GLY A 14 2.80 32.32 -23.05
C GLY A 14 3.67 31.07 -23.10
N GLY A 15 3.38 30.09 -22.25
CA GLY A 15 4.10 28.81 -22.33
C GLY A 15 3.70 27.71 -21.33
N TRP A 16 2.82 27.99 -20.36
CA TRP A 16 2.57 27.10 -19.22
C TRP A 16 1.10 26.67 -19.03
N THR A 17 0.26 26.80 -20.06
CA THR A 17 -1.19 26.46 -19.97
C THR A 17 -1.55 25.19 -20.75
N LYS A 18 -0.92 24.94 -21.91
CA LYS A 18 -1.31 23.84 -22.81
C LYS A 18 -1.00 22.42 -22.30
N LYS A 19 -0.04 22.26 -21.36
CA LYS A 19 0.30 20.93 -20.79
C LYS A 19 -0.66 20.51 -19.65
N ARG A 20 -1.41 21.47 -19.09
CA ARG A 20 -2.30 21.27 -17.94
C ARG A 20 -3.73 20.92 -18.40
N GLU A 21 -4.20 21.50 -19.50
CA GLU A 21 -5.49 21.16 -20.12
C GLU A 21 -5.53 19.73 -20.68
N LYS A 22 -4.45 19.26 -21.33
CA LYS A 22 -4.40 17.88 -21.85
C LYS A 22 -4.45 16.81 -20.74
N ARG A 23 -4.00 17.12 -19.52
CA ARG A 23 -4.05 16.20 -18.36
C ARG A 23 -5.38 16.27 -17.61
N GLN A 24 -6.09 17.40 -17.65
CA GLN A 24 -7.44 17.50 -17.11
C GLN A 24 -8.46 16.76 -17.98
N ALA A 25 -8.33 16.83 -19.31
CA ALA A 25 -9.23 16.15 -20.25
C ALA A 25 -9.16 14.61 -20.15
N THR A 26 -7.99 14.03 -19.85
CA THR A 26 -7.85 12.57 -19.63
C THR A 26 -8.35 12.14 -18.25
N TRP A 27 -8.41 13.06 -17.28
CA TRP A 27 -8.87 12.77 -15.91
C TRP A 27 -10.39 12.85 -15.78
N SER A 28 -11.05 13.74 -16.51
CA SER A 28 -12.52 13.90 -16.49
C SER A 28 -13.29 12.78 -17.19
N ALA A 29 -12.66 12.02 -18.09
CA ALA A 29 -13.30 10.92 -18.82
C ALA A 29 -13.42 9.61 -18.00
N ARG A 30 -12.79 9.53 -16.82
CA ARG A 30 -12.75 8.30 -15.99
C ARG A 30 -13.90 8.19 -14.99
N LYS A 31 -14.86 9.11 -15.00
CA LYS A 31 -16.03 9.11 -14.10
C LYS A 31 -17.19 8.35 -14.72
N ARG A 32 -17.21 7.03 -14.52
CA ARG A 32 -18.41 6.15 -14.49
C ARG A 32 -17.91 4.71 -14.43
N THR A 33 -17.81 4.11 -13.25
CA THR A 33 -17.37 2.71 -13.18
C THR A 33 -18.19 1.89 -12.19
N SER A 34 -19.03 1.04 -12.80
CA SER A 34 -19.71 -0.10 -12.19
C SER A 34 -18.73 -1.27 -12.00
N SER A 35 -19.07 -2.15 -11.06
CA SER A 35 -18.47 -3.46 -10.70
C SER A 35 -17.94 -4.34 -11.85
N ARG A 36 -18.30 -4.09 -13.12
CA ARG A 36 -17.67 -4.75 -14.28
C ARG A 36 -16.18 -4.43 -14.46
N ASN A 37 -15.69 -3.30 -13.95
CA ASN A 37 -14.30 -2.89 -14.17
C ASN A 37 -13.30 -3.50 -13.18
N VAL A 38 -13.74 -3.96 -12.01
CA VAL A 38 -12.86 -4.69 -11.07
C VAL A 38 -12.37 -5.99 -11.69
N LYS A 39 -13.29 -6.75 -12.29
CA LYS A 39 -12.93 -8.00 -13.00
C LYS A 39 -11.94 -7.73 -14.14
N VAL A 40 -12.16 -6.68 -14.93
CA VAL A 40 -11.26 -6.26 -16.02
C VAL A 40 -9.89 -5.80 -15.49
N MET A 41 -9.85 -5.12 -14.34
CA MET A 41 -8.61 -4.71 -13.68
C MET A 41 -7.81 -5.90 -13.11
N VAL A 42 -8.49 -6.85 -12.46
CA VAL A 42 -7.87 -8.08 -11.92
C VAL A 42 -7.30 -8.93 -13.08
N GLU A 43 -8.05 -9.08 -14.17
CA GLU A 43 -7.60 -9.78 -15.38
C GLU A 43 -6.42 -9.08 -16.07
N ALA A 44 -6.39 -7.73 -16.08
CA ALA A 44 -5.25 -6.96 -16.59
C ALA A 44 -4.02 -7.03 -15.68
N TRP A 45 -4.21 -7.08 -14.36
CA TRP A 45 -3.14 -7.19 -13.37
C TRP A 45 -2.45 -8.56 -13.39
N ALA A 46 -3.19 -9.64 -13.66
CA ALA A 46 -2.63 -10.98 -13.83
C ALA A 46 -1.58 -11.07 -14.96
N GLY A 47 -1.53 -10.08 -15.88
CA GLY A 47 -0.53 -9.97 -16.94
C GLY A 47 0.66 -9.03 -16.65
N GLN A 48 0.75 -8.41 -15.47
CA GLN A 48 1.81 -7.44 -15.15
C GLN A 48 3.16 -8.11 -14.74
N LYS A 49 4.24 -7.32 -14.80
CA LYS A 49 5.58 -7.75 -14.32
C LYS A 49 5.50 -8.13 -12.85
N SER A 50 6.06 -9.28 -12.48
CA SER A 50 6.20 -9.72 -11.08
C SER A 50 6.71 -8.57 -10.20
N LEU A 51 6.13 -8.40 -9.00
CA LEU A 51 6.57 -7.39 -8.02
C LEU A 51 8.06 -7.52 -7.69
N GLN A 52 8.58 -8.74 -7.78
CA GLN A 52 10.01 -9.09 -7.64
C GLN A 52 10.94 -8.39 -8.67
N ARG A 53 10.41 -7.81 -9.76
CA ARG A 53 11.17 -7.10 -10.80
C ARG A 53 11.03 -5.57 -10.72
N LEU A 54 10.30 -5.04 -9.74
CA LEU A 54 10.09 -3.59 -9.61
C LEU A 54 11.39 -2.88 -9.23
N ARG A 55 11.74 -1.85 -10.00
CA ARG A 55 12.85 -0.96 -9.65
C ARG A 55 12.36 0.07 -8.63
N MET A 56 13.12 0.27 -7.55
CA MET A 56 12.79 1.21 -6.48
C MET A 56 12.40 2.60 -7.02
N LYS A 57 13.16 3.13 -7.98
CA LYS A 57 12.90 4.45 -8.57
C LYS A 57 11.53 4.53 -9.27
N GLU A 58 11.15 3.51 -10.02
CA GLU A 58 9.87 3.48 -10.74
C GLU A 58 8.71 3.38 -9.76
N LEU A 59 8.82 2.49 -8.78
CA LEU A 59 7.83 2.35 -7.71
C LEU A 59 7.64 3.66 -6.95
N MET A 60 8.74 4.29 -6.51
CA MET A 60 8.66 5.54 -5.76
C MET A 60 8.08 6.68 -6.59
N GLN A 61 8.42 6.78 -7.88
CA GLN A 61 7.82 7.78 -8.76
C GLN A 61 6.30 7.60 -8.87
N THR A 62 5.82 6.36 -9.04
CA THR A 62 4.38 6.07 -9.06
C THR A 62 3.71 6.46 -7.74
N LEU A 63 4.33 6.14 -6.60
CA LEU A 63 3.80 6.50 -5.28
C LEU A 63 3.79 8.01 -5.05
N GLU A 64 4.82 8.73 -5.49
CA GLU A 64 4.89 10.19 -5.44
C GLU A 64 3.82 10.86 -6.31
N ASP A 65 3.65 10.39 -7.54
CA ASP A 65 2.66 10.90 -8.49
C ASP A 65 1.23 10.70 -7.95
N ALA A 66 0.99 9.57 -7.28
CA ALA A 66 -0.26 9.26 -6.59
C ALA A 66 -0.39 9.92 -5.20
N ARG A 67 0.62 10.68 -4.77
CA ARG A 67 0.67 11.38 -3.48
C ARG A 67 0.54 10.46 -2.26
N VAL A 68 1.01 9.22 -2.37
CA VAL A 68 1.15 8.33 -1.21
C VAL A 68 2.16 8.94 -0.25
N ARG A 69 1.81 8.96 1.03
CA ARG A 69 2.66 9.51 2.10
C ARG A 69 2.71 8.54 3.28
N PRO A 70 3.82 8.55 4.04
CA PRO A 70 3.86 7.85 5.31
C PRO A 70 2.90 8.51 6.31
N ILE A 71 2.35 7.72 7.22
CA ILE A 71 1.55 8.18 8.36
C ILE A 71 2.13 7.59 9.65
N ALA A 72 2.30 8.42 10.67
CA ALA A 72 2.79 7.97 11.98
C ALA A 72 1.74 7.10 12.70
N PRO A 73 2.14 6.14 13.55
CA PRO A 73 1.21 5.25 14.25
C PRO A 73 0.09 5.96 15.02
N MET A 74 0.42 7.00 15.80
CA MET A 74 -0.58 7.74 16.58
C MET A 74 -1.64 8.40 15.68
N ASN A 75 -1.21 9.00 14.57
CA ASN A 75 -2.12 9.64 13.61
C ASN A 75 -2.98 8.61 12.87
N ALA A 76 -2.42 7.43 12.58
CA ALA A 76 -3.18 6.33 11.98
C ALA A 76 -4.23 5.77 12.96
N ARG A 77 -3.87 5.63 14.25
CA ARG A 77 -4.82 5.21 15.31
C ARG A 77 -5.94 6.22 15.51
N GLU A 78 -5.63 7.51 15.50
CA GLU A 78 -6.62 8.58 15.59
C GLU A 78 -7.53 8.60 14.35
N ALA A 79 -6.96 8.48 13.14
CA ALA A 79 -7.74 8.41 11.91
C ALA A 79 -8.67 7.19 11.91
N HIS A 80 -8.18 6.03 12.36
CA HIS A 80 -8.97 4.81 12.47
C HIS A 80 -10.11 4.94 13.49
N GLY A 81 -9.82 5.48 14.69
CA GLY A 81 -10.83 5.70 15.73
C GLY A 81 -11.90 6.74 15.36
N ASN A 82 -11.60 7.64 14.41
CA ASN A 82 -12.55 8.59 13.84
C ASN A 82 -13.17 8.12 12.53
N ASP A 83 -13.04 6.82 12.21
CA ASP A 83 -13.60 6.21 11.00
C ASP A 83 -13.12 6.86 9.68
N ARG A 84 -11.92 7.45 9.69
CA ARG A 84 -11.30 8.11 8.52
C ARG A 84 -10.33 7.22 7.77
N CYS A 85 -9.99 6.04 8.29
CA CYS A 85 -9.16 5.09 7.57
C CYS A 85 -9.46 3.63 7.91
N VAL A 86 -9.13 2.76 6.94
CA VAL A 86 -9.07 1.31 7.10
C VAL A 86 -7.62 0.91 7.28
N LEU A 87 -7.34 0.16 8.33
CA LEU A 87 -6.00 -0.40 8.60
C LEU A 87 -5.87 -1.74 7.88
N VAL A 88 -4.83 -1.89 7.06
CA VAL A 88 -4.62 -3.10 6.25
C VAL A 88 -3.20 -3.63 6.47
N ASP A 89 -3.10 -4.83 7.04
CA ASP A 89 -1.84 -5.53 7.25
C ASP A 89 -1.56 -6.49 6.11
N VAL A 90 -0.47 -6.25 5.37
CA VAL A 90 -0.12 -6.99 4.16
C VAL A 90 0.87 -8.14 4.40
N ARG A 91 1.13 -8.48 5.66
CA ARG A 91 1.94 -9.65 6.02
C ARG A 91 1.21 -10.95 5.70
N PRO A 92 1.94 -12.04 5.37
CA PRO A 92 1.40 -13.38 5.40
C PRO A 92 0.76 -13.70 6.75
N TRP A 93 -0.26 -14.55 6.72
CA TRP A 93 -1.02 -14.95 7.91
C TRP A 93 -0.13 -15.40 9.07
N GLU A 94 0.95 -16.13 8.79
CA GLU A 94 1.86 -16.68 9.80
C GLU A 94 2.55 -15.61 10.64
N GLU A 95 2.85 -14.46 10.04
CA GLU A 95 3.39 -13.31 10.75
C GLU A 95 2.29 -12.47 11.38
N TYR A 96 1.15 -12.36 10.69
CA TYR A 96 0.00 -11.59 11.16
C TYR A 96 -0.51 -12.11 12.49
N ARG A 97 -0.81 -13.41 12.57
CA ARG A 97 -1.43 -14.05 13.74
C ARG A 97 -0.65 -13.89 15.06
N GLY A 98 0.67 -13.69 14.96
CA GLY A 98 1.55 -13.47 16.11
C GLY A 98 1.42 -12.09 16.76
N GLY A 99 0.66 -11.18 16.17
CA GLY A 99 0.39 -9.85 16.71
C GLY A 99 0.18 -8.82 15.61
N TRP A 100 -0.93 -8.10 15.64
CA TRP A 100 -1.30 -7.04 14.70
C TRP A 100 -1.90 -5.82 15.40
N ALA A 101 -1.92 -4.68 14.70
CA ALA A 101 -2.57 -3.47 15.19
C ALA A 101 -4.08 -3.68 15.36
N GLN A 102 -4.65 -3.29 16.50
CA GLN A 102 -6.09 -3.46 16.76
C GLN A 102 -6.94 -2.86 15.63
N GLY A 103 -7.94 -3.62 15.15
CA GLY A 103 -8.82 -3.23 14.05
C GLY A 103 -8.22 -3.32 12.65
N ALA A 104 -7.00 -3.83 12.48
CA ALA A 104 -6.42 -4.08 11.17
C ALA A 104 -7.03 -5.31 10.49
N HIS A 105 -7.16 -5.27 9.16
CA HIS A 105 -7.54 -6.41 8.33
C HIS A 105 -6.29 -7.07 7.73
N ASN A 106 -6.19 -8.41 7.78
CA ASN A 106 -5.14 -9.12 7.08
C ASN A 106 -5.45 -9.27 5.58
N VAL A 107 -4.63 -8.63 4.73
CA VAL A 107 -4.72 -8.71 3.26
C VAL A 107 -3.33 -9.02 2.72
N PRO A 108 -2.89 -10.30 2.77
CA PRO A 108 -1.51 -10.66 2.50
C PRO A 108 -1.10 -10.35 1.06
N LEU A 109 -0.04 -9.55 0.87
CA LEU A 109 0.54 -9.30 -0.47
C LEU A 109 1.20 -10.57 -1.03
N PHE A 110 1.82 -11.34 -0.15
CA PHE A 110 2.41 -12.64 -0.45
C PHE A 110 1.74 -13.69 0.41
N ARG A 111 1.52 -14.87 -0.16
CA ARG A 111 0.97 -16.04 0.52
C ARG A 111 1.92 -17.21 0.42
N ARG A 112 1.71 -18.27 1.19
CA ARG A 112 2.42 -19.53 0.96
C ARG A 112 2.22 -20.02 -0.47
N ILE A 113 3.26 -20.64 -1.03
CA ILE A 113 3.14 -21.29 -2.33
C ILE A 113 2.06 -22.38 -2.23
N GLN A 114 1.05 -22.29 -3.09
CA GLN A 114 0.01 -23.30 -3.25
C GLN A 114 0.21 -24.06 -4.57
N GLY A 115 -0.41 -25.24 -4.70
CA GLY A 115 -0.33 -26.06 -5.91
C GLY A 115 0.99 -26.83 -6.07
N TRP A 116 1.05 -27.70 -7.08
CA TRP A 116 2.18 -28.61 -7.37
C TRP A 116 2.68 -28.50 -8.82
N GLU A 117 2.37 -27.40 -9.49
CA GLU A 117 2.83 -27.10 -10.83
C GLU A 117 4.36 -26.97 -10.88
N PRO A 118 5.01 -27.25 -12.02
CA PRO A 118 6.47 -27.28 -12.11
C PRO A 118 7.18 -26.00 -11.63
N ASP A 119 6.62 -24.82 -11.90
CA ASP A 119 7.18 -23.54 -11.45
C ASP A 119 7.03 -23.34 -9.93
N LYS A 120 5.95 -23.87 -9.33
CA LYS A 120 5.70 -23.83 -7.88
C LYS A 120 6.63 -24.79 -7.15
N VAL A 121 6.85 -25.99 -7.71
CA VAL A 121 7.82 -26.96 -7.20
C VAL A 121 9.24 -26.40 -7.26
N ALA A 122 9.63 -25.83 -8.40
CA ALA A 122 10.93 -25.19 -8.55
C ALA A 122 11.12 -24.03 -7.56
N ARG A 123 10.09 -23.19 -7.36
CA ARG A 123 10.11 -22.10 -6.39
C ARG A 123 10.27 -22.62 -4.95
N ARG A 124 9.55 -23.68 -4.56
CA ARG A 124 9.72 -24.32 -3.24
C ARG A 124 11.13 -24.85 -3.05
N ALA A 125 11.66 -25.56 -4.05
CA ALA A 125 13.03 -26.07 -4.01
C ALA A 125 14.06 -24.94 -3.86
N ALA A 126 13.86 -23.81 -4.55
CA ALA A 126 14.71 -22.64 -4.40
C ALA A 126 14.67 -22.07 -2.97
N PHE A 127 13.48 -21.88 -2.38
CA PHE A 127 13.36 -21.43 -1.00
C PHE A 127 14.03 -22.39 0.00
N LEU A 128 13.85 -23.71 -0.18
CA LEU A 128 14.51 -24.73 0.65
C LEU A 128 16.04 -24.67 0.54
N ALA A 129 16.57 -24.43 -0.66
CA ALA A 129 18.02 -24.25 -0.87
C ALA A 129 18.60 -23.05 -0.10
N PHE A 130 17.78 -22.05 0.21
CA PHE A 130 18.12 -20.90 1.06
C PHE A 130 17.65 -21.04 2.52
N GLY A 131 17.28 -22.25 2.96
CA GLY A 131 16.86 -22.52 4.34
C GLY A 131 15.47 -22.01 4.72
N VAL A 132 14.66 -21.58 3.74
CA VAL A 132 13.30 -21.10 3.96
C VAL A 132 12.32 -22.26 3.75
N LEU A 133 11.84 -22.85 4.85
CA LEU A 133 10.93 -24.00 4.82
C LEU A 133 9.55 -23.66 4.26
N GLN A 134 9.09 -22.41 4.42
CA GLN A 134 7.77 -21.95 4.03
C GLN A 134 7.90 -20.80 3.02
N GLY A 135 8.30 -21.15 1.79
CA GLY A 135 8.39 -20.20 0.69
C GLY A 135 7.06 -19.52 0.36
N THR A 136 7.14 -18.29 -0.14
CA THR A 136 5.97 -17.47 -0.48
C THR A 136 5.89 -17.18 -1.98
N GLU A 137 4.69 -16.88 -2.44
CA GLU A 137 4.36 -16.39 -3.78
C GLU A 137 3.49 -15.14 -3.70
N GLU A 138 3.41 -14.36 -4.79
CA GLU A 138 2.47 -13.25 -4.90
C GLU A 138 1.04 -13.77 -4.72
N ASN A 139 0.24 -13.07 -3.92
CA ASN A 139 -1.16 -13.44 -3.71
C ASN A 139 -2.00 -12.94 -4.90
N PRO A 140 -2.56 -13.83 -5.74
CA PRO A 140 -3.37 -13.41 -6.89
C PRO A 140 -4.68 -12.72 -6.47
N GLU A 141 -5.16 -12.99 -5.25
CA GLU A 141 -6.40 -12.42 -4.71
C GLU A 141 -6.17 -11.10 -3.98
N PHE A 142 -4.94 -10.57 -3.95
CA PHE A 142 -4.60 -9.39 -3.15
C PHE A 142 -5.52 -8.19 -3.42
N LEU A 143 -5.76 -7.84 -4.69
CA LEU A 143 -6.62 -6.70 -5.05
C LEU A 143 -8.07 -6.90 -4.63
N LYS A 144 -8.58 -8.13 -4.81
CA LYS A 144 -9.94 -8.49 -4.43
C LYS A 144 -10.13 -8.43 -2.91
N GLN A 145 -9.19 -9.00 -2.15
CA GLN A 145 -9.22 -8.97 -0.68
C GLN A 145 -9.06 -7.55 -0.13
N ALA A 146 -8.25 -6.71 -0.77
CA ALA A 146 -8.12 -5.30 -0.40
C ALA A 146 -9.45 -4.56 -0.60
N GLU A 147 -10.11 -4.78 -1.75
CA GLU A 147 -11.43 -4.22 -2.01
C GLU A 147 -12.48 -4.69 -0.99
N GLU A 148 -12.50 -5.97 -0.66
CA GLU A 148 -13.41 -6.54 0.35
C GLU A 148 -13.15 -5.94 1.74
N ALA A 149 -11.88 -5.81 2.17
CA ALA A 149 -11.52 -5.19 3.44
C ALA A 149 -11.99 -3.72 3.52
N ILE A 150 -11.94 -3.02 2.39
CA ILE A 150 -12.39 -1.63 2.28
C ILE A 150 -13.93 -1.55 2.26
N GLN A 151 -14.62 -2.43 1.52
CA GLN A 151 -16.08 -2.41 1.37
C GLN A 151 -16.84 -2.93 2.61
N ASN A 152 -16.26 -3.88 3.35
CA ASN A 152 -16.88 -4.44 4.55
C ASN A 152 -16.86 -3.48 5.76
N THR A 153 -16.24 -2.32 5.63
CA THR A 153 -16.35 -1.24 6.63
C THR A 153 -17.61 -0.42 6.33
N GLU A 154 -18.50 -0.25 7.32
CA GLU A 154 -19.76 0.49 7.13
C GLU A 154 -19.55 1.86 6.44
N GLY A 155 -20.42 2.20 5.48
CA GLY A 155 -20.41 3.49 4.77
C GLY A 155 -19.66 3.54 3.44
N ILE A 156 -19.14 2.43 2.90
CA ILE A 156 -18.35 2.41 1.66
C ILE A 156 -19.14 1.82 0.48
N SER A 157 -19.31 2.61 -0.59
CA SER A 157 -20.12 2.23 -1.75
C SER A 157 -19.31 1.81 -2.99
N THR A 158 -18.05 2.24 -3.17
CA THR A 158 -17.16 1.77 -4.26
C THR A 158 -15.69 2.09 -3.97
N VAL A 159 -14.76 1.36 -4.61
CA VAL A 159 -13.29 1.52 -4.57
C VAL A 159 -12.79 2.94 -4.88
N ASN A 160 -13.58 3.73 -5.62
CA ASN A 160 -13.24 5.08 -6.06
C ASN A 160 -14.05 6.17 -5.34
N ASN A 161 -14.80 5.80 -4.29
CA ASN A 161 -15.60 6.72 -3.48
C ASN A 161 -15.35 6.46 -1.98
N THR A 162 -14.08 6.33 -1.60
CA THR A 162 -13.73 6.16 -0.19
C THR A 162 -13.47 7.53 0.44
N GLU A 163 -14.40 7.98 1.29
CA GLU A 163 -14.10 9.04 2.26
C GLU A 163 -12.97 8.63 3.23
N LYS A 164 -12.71 7.33 3.31
CA LYS A 164 -11.68 6.71 4.14
C LYS A 164 -10.39 6.48 3.37
N GLU A 165 -9.28 6.62 4.06
CA GLU A 165 -7.93 6.33 3.56
C GLU A 165 -7.59 4.85 3.79
N VAL A 166 -6.73 4.29 2.95
CA VAL A 166 -6.21 2.93 3.14
C VAL A 166 -4.81 3.03 3.72
N VAL A 167 -4.62 2.59 4.96
CA VAL A 167 -3.33 2.64 5.65
C VAL A 167 -2.71 1.25 5.64
N LEU A 168 -1.69 1.06 4.80
CA LEU A 168 -1.00 -0.21 4.62
C LEU A 168 0.15 -0.36 5.61
N MET A 169 0.25 -1.53 6.24
CA MET A 169 1.34 -1.87 7.15
C MET A 169 1.91 -3.25 6.87
N CYS A 170 3.19 -3.42 7.18
CA CYS A 170 3.82 -4.73 7.29
C CYS A 170 4.72 -4.72 8.55
N LEU A 171 5.57 -5.73 8.75
CA LEU A 171 6.35 -5.86 10.00
C LEU A 171 7.19 -4.61 10.31
N GLY A 172 7.95 -4.16 9.30
CA GLY A 172 8.70 -2.91 9.31
C GLY A 172 8.36 -2.11 8.06
N GLY A 173 7.96 -0.85 8.23
CA GLY A 173 7.50 0.00 7.14
C GLY A 173 8.37 1.25 7.03
N THR A 174 9.61 1.15 6.55
CA THR A 174 10.38 2.38 6.33
C THR A 174 9.96 3.05 5.04
N TRP A 175 9.58 4.32 5.12
CA TRP A 175 9.50 5.18 3.95
C TRP A 175 10.92 5.59 3.53
N PRO A 176 11.43 5.17 2.35
CA PRO A 176 12.75 5.59 1.91
C PRO A 176 12.75 7.10 1.69
N ARG A 177 13.70 7.81 2.29
CA ARG A 177 14.00 9.18 1.87
C ARG A 177 14.63 9.10 0.48
N LEU A 178 14.02 9.75 -0.51
CA LEU A 178 14.67 10.00 -1.80
C LEU A 178 15.69 11.13 -1.62
N ASP A 179 16.77 10.87 -0.91
CA ASP A 179 17.99 11.67 -1.02
C ASP A 179 19.01 10.94 -1.89
N ALA A 180 20.06 11.66 -2.31
CA ALA A 180 21.11 11.13 -3.18
C ALA A 180 21.91 9.96 -2.54
N THR A 181 21.63 9.65 -1.27
CA THR A 181 22.13 8.50 -0.54
C THR A 181 20.99 7.50 -0.35
N MET A 182 20.64 6.74 -1.40
CA MET A 182 19.68 5.63 -1.33
C MET A 182 20.14 4.48 -0.39
N ASP A 183 20.60 4.78 0.83
CA ASP A 183 21.45 3.88 1.59
C ASP A 183 20.92 3.56 3.01
N THR A 184 20.25 4.47 3.72
CA THR A 184 20.13 4.23 5.19
C THR A 184 18.74 3.94 5.74
N SER A 185 17.67 4.18 4.98
CA SER A 185 16.28 3.88 5.45
C SER A 185 15.78 2.51 5.00
N VAL A 186 16.39 1.93 3.97
CA VAL A 186 16.14 0.56 3.55
C VAL A 186 17.31 -0.28 4.05
N LYS A 187 17.21 -0.93 5.22
CA LYS A 187 18.18 -1.96 5.58
C LYS A 187 18.24 -2.95 4.40
N ASN A 188 19.32 -2.88 3.61
CA ASN A 188 19.65 -3.71 2.44
C ASN A 188 18.98 -3.36 1.09
N GLY A 189 18.47 -2.14 0.87
CA GLY A 189 17.96 -1.71 -0.46
C GLY A 189 16.71 -2.46 -0.98
N LYS A 190 16.04 -3.27 -0.15
CA LYS A 190 14.81 -4.01 -0.49
C LYS A 190 13.54 -3.19 -0.29
N ILE A 191 12.68 -3.13 -1.30
CA ILE A 191 11.36 -2.50 -1.20
C ILE A 191 10.52 -3.24 -0.14
N THR A 192 9.96 -2.50 0.82
CA THR A 192 9.08 -3.09 1.86
C THR A 192 7.78 -3.62 1.25
N ARG A 193 7.15 -4.60 1.92
CA ARG A 193 5.88 -5.18 1.45
C ARG A 193 4.76 -4.14 1.41
N SER A 194 4.70 -3.22 2.38
CA SER A 194 3.69 -2.16 2.38
C SER A 194 3.86 -1.17 1.23
N LEU A 195 5.09 -0.88 0.78
CA LEU A 195 5.33 -0.08 -0.42
C LEU A 195 4.96 -0.81 -1.72
N GLN A 196 5.27 -2.11 -1.81
CA GLN A 196 4.84 -2.93 -2.95
C GLN A 196 3.30 -3.01 -3.01
N ALA A 197 2.65 -3.23 -1.88
CA ALA A 197 1.19 -3.21 -1.78
C ALA A 197 0.60 -1.85 -2.17
N ALA A 198 1.20 -0.74 -1.72
CA ALA A 198 0.76 0.60 -2.09
C ALA A 198 0.86 0.83 -3.59
N TYR A 199 1.96 0.38 -4.20
CA TYR A 199 2.15 0.45 -5.65
C TYR A 199 1.07 -0.35 -6.38
N THR A 200 0.81 -1.59 -5.94
CA THR A 200 -0.24 -2.44 -6.51
C THR A 200 -1.64 -1.81 -6.41
N LEU A 201 -1.99 -1.22 -5.26
CA LEU A 201 -3.27 -0.52 -5.10
C LEU A 201 -3.35 0.73 -5.99
N VAL A 202 -2.29 1.53 -6.05
CA VAL A 202 -2.25 2.75 -6.90
C VAL A 202 -2.38 2.40 -8.39
N GLU A 203 -1.68 1.37 -8.87
CA GLU A 203 -1.78 0.90 -10.26
C GLU A 203 -3.18 0.36 -10.57
N ALA A 204 -3.83 -0.27 -9.58
CA ALA A 204 -5.23 -0.67 -9.67
C ALA A 204 -6.20 0.54 -9.55
N GLY A 205 -5.71 1.75 -9.31
CA GLY A 205 -6.52 2.97 -9.29
C GLY A 205 -7.17 3.31 -7.96
N PHE A 206 -6.75 2.65 -6.86
CA PHE A 206 -7.16 3.07 -5.52
C PHE A 206 -6.62 4.47 -5.23
N GLU A 207 -7.49 5.32 -4.71
CA GLU A 207 -7.14 6.67 -4.28
C GLU A 207 -6.91 6.68 -2.75
N ARG A 208 -6.16 7.67 -2.24
CA ARG A 208 -5.96 7.89 -0.79
C ARG A 208 -5.28 6.74 -0.05
N VAL A 209 -4.25 6.16 -0.67
CA VAL A 209 -3.37 5.16 -0.05
C VAL A 209 -2.30 5.85 0.80
N ARG A 210 -2.04 5.30 1.97
CA ARG A 210 -1.01 5.71 2.94
C ARG A 210 -0.22 4.48 3.37
N VAL A 211 1.00 4.69 3.84
CA VAL A 211 1.83 3.62 4.42
C VAL A 211 2.12 3.96 5.88
N LEU A 212 1.91 3.00 6.79
CA LEU A 212 2.25 3.17 8.20
C LEU A 212 3.77 3.25 8.35
N ASP A 213 4.26 4.38 8.85
CA ASP A 213 5.68 4.59 9.08
C ASP A 213 6.18 3.70 10.21
N GLY A 214 7.29 3.01 9.97
CA GLY A 214 7.84 1.98 10.86
C GLY A 214 7.02 0.68 10.92
N GLY A 215 5.82 0.61 10.32
CA GLY A 215 5.00 -0.59 10.27
C GLY A 215 4.44 -1.02 11.64
N VAL A 216 4.07 -2.30 11.75
CA VAL A 216 3.49 -2.88 12.98
C VAL A 216 4.44 -2.78 14.17
N ARG A 217 5.75 -2.86 13.93
CA ARG A 217 6.75 -2.63 14.98
C ARG A 217 6.62 -1.25 15.63
N ALA A 218 6.50 -0.20 14.83
CA ALA A 218 6.37 1.16 15.36
C ALA A 218 5.01 1.40 16.02
N TRP A 219 3.96 0.70 15.58
CA TRP A 219 2.67 0.68 16.28
C TRP A 219 2.80 0.13 17.70
N TYR A 220 3.45 -1.02 17.83
CA TYR A 220 3.74 -1.64 19.13
C TYR A 220 4.65 -0.77 20.01
N GLU A 221 5.75 -0.23 19.45
CA GLU A 221 6.68 0.64 20.17
C GLU A 221 6.02 1.97 20.62
N ALA A 222 4.95 2.40 19.95
CA ALA A 222 4.14 3.56 20.36
C ALA A 222 3.14 3.24 21.50
N GLY A 223 3.11 2.00 22.00
CA GLY A 223 2.22 1.58 23.08
C GLY A 223 0.74 1.51 22.68
N LEU A 224 0.47 1.32 21.38
CA LEU A 224 -0.89 1.22 20.85
C LEU A 224 -1.43 -0.21 20.96
N ASP A 225 -2.75 -0.32 21.03
CA ASP A 225 -3.45 -1.60 21.21
C ASP A 225 -3.12 -2.59 20.09
N MET A 226 -2.88 -3.84 20.50
CA MET A 226 -2.55 -4.96 19.62
C MET A 226 -3.56 -6.09 19.83
N GLU A 227 -3.82 -6.82 18.76
CA GLU A 227 -4.57 -8.09 18.78
C GLU A 227 -3.62 -9.23 18.40
N CYS A 228 -3.92 -10.45 18.84
CA CYS A 228 -3.21 -11.66 18.44
C CYS A 228 -4.18 -12.84 18.41
N GLU A 229 -3.87 -13.89 17.64
CA GLU A 229 -4.64 -15.13 17.62
C GLU A 229 -4.20 -15.96 18.84
N GLU A 230 -4.67 -15.51 20.01
CA GLU A 230 -4.59 -16.11 21.34
C GLU A 230 -3.19 -16.38 21.94
N ALA A 231 -3.00 -15.83 23.16
CA ALA A 231 -2.17 -16.48 24.17
C ALA A 231 -2.79 -17.85 24.45
N TRP A 232 -1.98 -18.92 24.38
CA TRP A 232 -2.38 -20.25 24.81
C TRP A 232 -3.13 -20.15 26.15
N SER A 233 -4.36 -20.63 26.15
CA SER A 233 -5.21 -20.72 27.32
C SER A 233 -4.45 -21.35 28.50
N ASP A 234 -4.80 -20.88 29.70
CA ASP A 234 -4.45 -21.42 31.01
C ASP A 234 -4.97 -22.87 31.23
N GLU A 235 -4.89 -23.76 30.24
CA GLU A 235 -5.30 -25.17 30.31
C GLU A 235 -4.26 -26.08 31.00
N TRP A 236 -3.28 -25.51 31.71
CA TRP A 236 -2.49 -26.23 32.70
C TRP A 236 -2.86 -25.91 34.15
N ASN A 237 -4.03 -25.32 34.42
CA ASN A 237 -4.66 -25.45 35.73
C ASN A 237 -5.32 -26.83 35.87
N ILE A 238 -4.51 -27.88 35.82
CA ILE A 238 -4.87 -29.17 36.42
C ILE A 238 -4.46 -29.05 37.89
N GLU A 239 -5.28 -28.36 38.67
CA GLU A 239 -5.43 -28.69 40.09
C GLU A 239 -6.44 -29.83 40.18
N SER A 240 -5.96 -31.06 40.36
CA SER A 240 -6.35 -32.01 41.43
C SER A 240 -5.68 -33.37 41.24
#